data_AF-A0A0P9CVZ1-F1
#
_entry.id   AF-A0A0P9CVZ1-F1
#
_cell.length_a   1.000
_cell.length_b   1.000
_cell.length_c   1.000
_cell.angle_alpha   90.00
_cell.angle_beta   90.00
_cell.angle_gamma   90.00
#
_symmetry.space_group_name_H-M   'P 1'
#
loop_
_entity.id
_entity.type
_entity.pdbx_description
1 polymer ?
#
loop_
_entity_poly.entity_id
_entity_poly.type
_entity_poly.pdbx_seq_one_letter_code
_entity_poly.pdbx_strand_id
1 'polypeptide(L)'
;RYAALIGREAIVPLSGRRVRILADTAVDPQKGSGAVMCCTFGDATDVQWWQTHKLPLIALLTRAGRMSEAGGTYAGLTLAETRRRILADLRVAGLLAGETASRQSVRIHERCKTPLEILETSQWYVRVLDAKDALLAAGRAITWHPAHMQTRYEHWVANLNWDWCISRQRFYGVPFPAWHCDACGAVILADEAQLPIDP
;
A
#
# COMPACT_ATOMS: atom_id res chain seq x y z
N ARG A 1 5.07 -15.11 -23.89
CA ARG A 1 5.63 -16.27 -23.12
C ARG A 1 4.54 -17.08 -22.42
N TYR A 2 3.69 -16.48 -21.58
CA TYR A 2 2.72 -17.21 -20.74
C TYR A 2 1.26 -17.18 -21.22
N ALA A 3 0.99 -16.85 -22.49
CA ALA A 3 -0.37 -16.66 -23.00
C ALA A 3 -1.29 -17.87 -22.74
N ALA A 4 -0.78 -19.10 -22.89
CA ALA A 4 -1.54 -20.33 -22.68
C ALA A 4 -1.89 -20.63 -21.20
N LEU A 5 -1.28 -19.91 -20.25
CA LEU A 5 -1.50 -20.07 -18.81
C LEU A 5 -2.50 -19.07 -18.24
N ILE A 6 -2.87 -18.02 -18.99
CA ILE A 6 -3.84 -17.01 -18.54
C ILE A 6 -5.18 -17.70 -18.25
N GLY A 7 -5.78 -17.37 -17.10
CA GLY A 7 -7.02 -17.96 -16.61
C GLY A 7 -6.85 -19.30 -15.88
N ARG A 8 -5.66 -19.92 -15.94
CA ARG A 8 -5.34 -21.11 -15.13
C ARG A 8 -4.95 -20.72 -13.70
N GLU A 9 -4.74 -21.73 -12.88
CA GLU A 9 -4.28 -21.58 -11.50
C GLU A 9 -2.83 -22.03 -11.35
N ALA A 10 -2.09 -21.33 -10.48
CA ALA A 10 -0.79 -21.73 -9.97
C ALA A 10 -0.90 -22.06 -8.49
N ILE A 11 -0.06 -22.98 -8.01
CA ILE A 11 0.06 -23.30 -6.59
C ILE A 11 1.22 -22.49 -6.02
N VAL A 12 0.95 -21.69 -4.99
CA VAL A 12 1.97 -20.91 -4.28
C VAL A 12 2.79 -21.87 -3.40
N PRO A 13 4.12 -21.93 -3.57
CA PRO A 13 5.00 -22.75 -2.74
C PRO A 13 4.80 -22.53 -1.24
N LEU A 14 5.07 -23.57 -0.43
CA LEU A 14 4.96 -23.63 1.04
C LEU A 14 3.54 -23.48 1.61
N SER A 15 2.75 -22.54 1.08
CA SER A 15 1.37 -22.31 1.50
C SER A 15 0.37 -23.27 0.85
N GLY A 16 0.69 -23.83 -0.32
CA GLY A 16 -0.21 -24.67 -1.11
C GLY A 16 -1.42 -23.93 -1.69
N ARG A 17 -1.51 -22.61 -1.50
CA ARG A 17 -2.66 -21.82 -1.95
C ARG A 17 -2.72 -21.75 -3.47
N ARG A 18 -3.91 -21.88 -4.03
CA ARG A 18 -4.14 -21.68 -5.47
C ARG A 18 -4.40 -20.21 -5.77
N VAL A 19 -3.74 -19.69 -6.80
CA VAL A 19 -3.89 -18.31 -7.29
C VAL A 19 -4.13 -18.31 -8.79
N ARG A 20 -4.99 -17.41 -9.27
CA ARG A 20 -5.26 -17.27 -10.70
C ARG A 20 -4.12 -16.53 -11.40
N ILE A 21 -3.83 -16.95 -12.63
CA ILE A 21 -2.87 -16.29 -13.52
C ILE A 21 -3.65 -15.29 -14.38
N LEU A 22 -3.35 -14.00 -14.20
CA LEU A 22 -3.97 -12.89 -14.92
C LEU A 22 -2.97 -12.22 -15.87
N ALA A 23 -3.47 -11.56 -16.90
CA ALA A 23 -2.69 -10.68 -17.75
C ALA A 23 -2.93 -9.23 -17.33
N ASP A 24 -1.86 -8.43 -17.29
CA ASP A 24 -1.92 -7.01 -16.96
C ASP A 24 -0.82 -6.26 -17.73
N THR A 25 -1.15 -5.08 -18.24
CA THR A 25 -0.25 -4.27 -19.08
C THR A 25 0.91 -3.65 -18.30
N ALA A 26 0.81 -3.53 -16.98
CA ALA A 26 1.87 -3.00 -16.13
C ALA A 26 3.01 -4.02 -15.87
N VAL A 27 2.83 -5.29 -16.29
CA VAL A 27 3.88 -6.32 -16.17
C VAL A 27 4.88 -6.18 -17.33
N ASP A 28 6.15 -5.94 -17.00
CA ASP A 28 7.25 -5.95 -17.98
C ASP A 28 7.65 -7.40 -18.34
N PRO A 29 7.43 -7.87 -19.59
CA PRO A 29 7.78 -9.22 -20.01
C PRO A 29 9.30 -9.47 -20.07
N GLN A 30 10.12 -8.42 -20.10
CA GLN A 30 11.59 -8.53 -20.17
C GLN A 30 12.22 -8.62 -18.78
N LYS A 31 11.50 -8.23 -17.72
CA LYS A 31 12.00 -8.27 -16.34
C LYS A 31 11.85 -9.66 -15.72
N GLY A 32 12.97 -10.24 -15.28
CA GLY A 32 12.98 -11.54 -14.60
C GLY A 32 12.38 -12.66 -15.46
N SER A 33 11.40 -13.37 -14.94
CA SER A 33 10.68 -14.40 -15.71
C SER A 33 9.67 -13.84 -16.70
N GLY A 34 9.31 -12.55 -16.60
CA GLY A 34 8.18 -11.96 -17.31
C GLY A 34 6.81 -12.32 -16.69
N ALA A 35 6.82 -12.85 -15.46
CA ALA A 35 5.66 -13.05 -14.61
C ALA A 35 5.99 -12.52 -13.20
N VAL A 36 5.02 -11.89 -12.55
CA VAL A 36 5.17 -11.28 -11.24
C VAL A 36 4.11 -11.82 -10.29
N MET A 37 4.52 -12.05 -9.04
CA MET A 37 3.58 -12.38 -7.98
C MET A 37 2.95 -11.08 -7.49
N CYS A 38 1.63 -10.94 -7.65
CA CYS A 38 0.87 -9.94 -6.92
C CYS A 38 0.56 -10.49 -5.52
N CYS A 39 1.08 -9.83 -4.48
CA CYS A 39 0.87 -10.22 -3.10
C CYS A 39 -0.01 -9.20 -2.38
N THR A 40 -0.45 -9.50 -1.15
CA THR A 40 -1.50 -8.67 -0.58
C THR A 40 -1.12 -7.22 -0.44
N PHE A 41 0.13 -6.83 -0.13
CA PHE A 41 0.68 -5.49 -0.44
C PHE A 41 2.21 -5.48 -0.32
N GLY A 42 2.94 -5.75 -1.40
CA GLY A 42 4.41 -5.62 -1.44
C GLY A 42 4.85 -4.21 -1.84
N ASP A 43 4.07 -3.54 -2.67
CA ASP A 43 4.27 -2.16 -3.09
C ASP A 43 2.94 -1.48 -3.50
N ALA A 44 3.02 -0.30 -4.11
CA ALA A 44 1.82 0.41 -4.56
C ALA A 44 1.17 -0.22 -5.81
N THR A 45 1.94 -0.95 -6.62
CA THR A 45 1.45 -1.67 -7.79
C THR A 45 0.55 -2.81 -7.35
N ASP A 46 0.95 -3.53 -6.29
CA ASP A 46 0.11 -4.57 -5.67
C ASP A 46 -1.22 -4.02 -5.18
N VAL A 47 -1.25 -2.82 -4.57
CA VAL A 47 -2.51 -2.19 -4.14
C VAL A 47 -3.40 -1.89 -5.36
N GLN A 48 -2.81 -1.35 -6.43
CA GLN A 48 -3.53 -1.03 -7.65
C GLN A 48 -4.10 -2.28 -8.32
N TRP A 49 -3.31 -3.36 -8.42
CA TRP A 49 -3.77 -4.62 -8.99
C TRP A 49 -4.83 -5.29 -8.11
N TRP A 50 -4.69 -5.22 -6.79
CA TRP A 50 -5.71 -5.71 -5.85
C TRP A 50 -7.08 -5.06 -6.12
N GLN A 51 -7.12 -3.74 -6.29
CA GLN A 51 -8.36 -3.02 -6.62
C GLN A 51 -8.85 -3.33 -8.05
N THR A 52 -7.97 -3.22 -9.04
CA THR A 52 -8.30 -3.37 -10.46
C THR A 52 -8.84 -4.76 -10.78
N HIS A 53 -8.19 -5.80 -10.26
CA HIS A 53 -8.54 -7.20 -10.50
C HIS A 53 -9.46 -7.78 -9.43
N LYS A 54 -9.92 -6.96 -8.46
CA LYS A 54 -10.81 -7.35 -7.36
C LYS A 54 -10.31 -8.60 -6.62
N LEU A 55 -9.02 -8.60 -6.29
CA LEU A 55 -8.38 -9.74 -5.65
C LEU A 55 -8.80 -9.84 -4.17
N PRO A 56 -8.83 -11.05 -3.59
CA PRO A 56 -9.10 -11.20 -2.16
C PRO A 56 -7.97 -10.59 -1.33
N LEU A 57 -8.34 -9.83 -0.30
CA LEU A 57 -7.39 -9.27 0.67
C LEU A 57 -6.97 -10.33 1.69
N ILE A 58 -5.67 -10.47 1.93
CA ILE A 58 -5.10 -11.36 2.95
C ILE A 58 -4.13 -10.55 3.84
N ALA A 59 -4.63 -10.09 4.98
CA ALA A 59 -3.83 -9.29 5.91
C ALA A 59 -2.71 -10.13 6.55
N LEU A 60 -1.56 -10.22 5.87
CA LEU A 60 -0.40 -11.00 6.30
C LEU A 60 0.38 -10.36 7.44
N LEU A 61 0.26 -9.04 7.60
CA LEU A 61 0.99 -8.28 8.61
C LEU A 61 0.03 -7.69 9.65
N THR A 62 0.42 -7.83 10.91
CA THR A 62 -0.20 -7.16 12.03
C THR A 62 0.30 -5.72 12.16
N ARG A 63 -0.42 -4.89 12.93
CA ARG A 63 0.02 -3.52 13.26
C ARG A 63 1.37 -3.45 13.97
N ALA A 64 1.80 -4.55 14.60
CA ALA A 64 3.10 -4.67 15.25
C ALA A 64 4.25 -5.03 14.28
N GLY A 65 3.99 -5.15 12.97
CA GLY A 65 5.00 -5.53 11.98
C GLY A 65 5.40 -7.00 12.02
N ARG A 66 4.52 -7.85 12.57
CA ARG A 66 4.69 -9.31 12.64
C ARG A 66 3.70 -10.02 11.74
N MET A 67 4.07 -11.21 11.27
CA MET A 67 3.17 -12.08 10.52
C MET A 67 1.92 -12.40 11.33
N SER A 68 0.75 -12.26 10.71
CA SER A 68 -0.52 -12.67 11.29
C SER A 68 -0.71 -14.18 11.20
N GLU A 69 -1.82 -14.68 11.74
CA GLU A 69 -2.24 -16.08 11.59
C GLU A 69 -2.37 -16.53 10.13
N ALA A 70 -2.68 -15.60 9.20
CA ALA A 70 -2.69 -15.90 7.77
C ALA A 70 -1.31 -16.27 7.20
N GLY A 71 -0.23 -15.98 7.95
CA GLY A 71 1.13 -16.45 7.66
C GLY A 71 1.36 -17.93 7.99
N GLY A 72 0.40 -18.62 8.61
CA GLY A 72 0.49 -20.04 8.95
C GLY A 72 1.67 -20.33 9.88
N THR A 73 2.57 -21.23 9.46
CA THR A 73 3.77 -21.60 10.23
C THR A 73 4.72 -20.44 10.50
N TYR A 74 4.54 -19.30 9.84
CA TYR A 74 5.35 -18.10 10.03
C TYR A 74 4.70 -17.06 10.97
N ALA A 75 3.50 -17.35 11.50
CA ALA A 75 2.80 -16.44 12.40
C ALA A 75 3.68 -16.00 13.59
N GLY A 76 3.57 -14.72 13.96
CA GLY A 76 4.35 -14.11 15.06
C GLY A 76 5.78 -13.70 14.70
N LEU A 77 6.36 -14.22 13.62
CA LEU A 77 7.70 -13.83 13.17
C LEU A 77 7.72 -12.40 12.62
N THR A 78 8.87 -11.74 12.71
CA THR A 78 9.11 -10.48 11.98
C THR A 78 9.25 -10.76 10.49
N LEU A 79 9.10 -9.72 9.67
CA LEU A 79 9.32 -9.81 8.21
C LEU A 79 10.73 -10.31 7.85
N ALA A 80 11.76 -9.85 8.56
CA ALA A 80 13.14 -10.26 8.28
C ALA A 80 13.37 -11.74 8.60
N GLU A 81 12.83 -12.22 9.72
CA GLU A 81 12.87 -13.65 10.09
C GLU A 81 12.09 -14.50 9.09
N THR A 82 10.89 -14.05 8.73
CA THR A 82 10.02 -14.74 7.77
C THR A 82 10.68 -14.89 6.41
N ARG A 83 11.29 -13.83 5.87
CA ARG A 83 12.03 -13.88 4.60
C ARG A 83 13.16 -14.90 4.64
N ARG A 84 13.96 -14.91 5.72
CA ARG A 84 15.05 -15.90 5.89
C ARG A 84 14.51 -17.31 5.97
N ARG A 85 13.42 -17.54 6.71
CA ARG A 85 12.84 -18.85 6.90
C ARG A 85 12.21 -19.40 5.63
N ILE A 86 11.40 -18.60 4.93
CA ILE A 86 10.81 -18.95 3.62
C ILE A 86 11.92 -19.37 2.65
N LEU A 87 13.02 -18.61 2.58
CA LEU A 87 14.13 -18.94 1.69
C LEU A 87 14.79 -20.28 2.05
N ALA A 88 14.97 -20.57 3.35
CA ALA A 88 15.49 -21.85 3.81
C ALA A 88 14.54 -23.01 3.47
N ASP A 89 13.24 -22.84 3.74
CA ASP A 89 12.23 -23.86 3.48
C ASP A 89 12.08 -24.14 1.96
N LEU A 90 12.16 -23.11 1.11
CA LEU A 90 12.18 -23.28 -0.36
C LEU A 90 13.40 -24.07 -0.84
N ARG A 91 14.59 -23.85 -0.23
CA ARG A 91 15.79 -24.62 -0.55
C ARG A 91 15.65 -26.08 -0.16
N VAL A 92 15.16 -26.35 1.05
CA VAL A 92 14.93 -27.73 1.54
C VAL A 92 13.91 -28.45 0.68
N ALA A 93 12.85 -27.77 0.24
CA ALA A 93 11.83 -28.33 -0.65
C ALA A 93 12.28 -28.48 -2.11
N GLY A 94 13.47 -28.00 -2.49
CA GLY A 94 13.94 -28.01 -3.89
C GLY A 94 13.11 -27.10 -4.82
N LEU A 95 12.41 -26.11 -4.26
CA LEU A 95 11.53 -25.19 -5.00
C LEU A 95 12.21 -23.85 -5.34
N LEU A 96 13.45 -23.65 -4.90
CA LEU A 96 14.24 -22.46 -5.23
C LEU A 96 15.01 -22.67 -6.54
N ALA A 97 14.57 -22.02 -7.62
CA ALA A 97 15.26 -22.08 -8.91
C ALA A 97 16.61 -21.34 -8.93
N GLY A 98 16.76 -20.28 -8.13
CA GLY A 98 17.99 -19.50 -8.06
C GLY A 98 17.82 -18.25 -7.19
N GLU A 99 18.94 -17.59 -6.89
CA GLU A 99 19.00 -16.37 -6.10
C GLU A 99 20.00 -15.40 -6.73
N THR A 100 19.67 -14.12 -6.75
CA THR A 100 20.55 -13.08 -7.28
C THR A 100 20.38 -11.82 -6.46
N ALA A 101 21.50 -11.19 -6.10
CA ALA A 101 21.48 -9.91 -5.41
C ALA A 101 20.88 -8.85 -6.35
N SER A 102 19.90 -8.10 -5.86
CA SER A 102 19.28 -7.00 -6.59
C SER A 102 19.32 -5.74 -5.75
N ARG A 103 19.47 -4.59 -6.44
CA ARG A 103 19.31 -3.28 -5.83
C ARG A 103 17.87 -2.83 -6.03
N GLN A 104 17.26 -2.36 -4.95
CA GLN A 104 15.88 -1.89 -4.94
C GLN A 104 15.77 -0.61 -4.13
N SER A 105 14.88 0.28 -4.58
CA SER A 105 14.51 1.47 -3.82
C SER A 105 13.43 1.10 -2.81
N VAL A 106 13.78 1.12 -1.53
CA VAL A 106 12.85 0.84 -0.43
C VAL A 106 12.35 2.17 0.13
N ARG A 107 11.03 2.30 0.25
CA ARG A 107 10.42 3.46 0.92
C ARG A 107 10.62 3.33 2.43
N ILE A 108 11.08 4.42 3.05
CA ILE A 108 11.38 4.48 4.48
C ILE A 108 10.62 5.64 5.12
N HIS A 109 10.34 5.53 6.41
CA HIS A 109 9.78 6.62 7.19
C HIS A 109 10.80 7.77 7.29
N GLU A 110 10.36 8.99 7.01
CA GLU A 110 11.25 10.15 6.92
C GLU A 110 12.05 10.42 8.21
N ARG A 111 11.45 10.14 9.39
CA ARG A 111 12.06 10.46 10.69
C ARG A 111 12.94 9.32 11.20
N CYS A 112 12.36 8.14 11.38
CA CYS A 112 13.06 6.99 12.00
C CYS A 112 13.76 6.07 11.00
N LYS A 113 13.62 6.32 9.68
CA LYS A 113 14.26 5.57 8.59
C LYS A 113 13.88 4.09 8.50
N THR A 114 12.92 3.63 9.30
CA THR A 114 12.35 2.28 9.21
C THR A 114 11.65 2.08 7.87
N PRO A 115 11.84 0.94 7.19
CA PRO A 115 11.08 0.59 6.00
C PRO A 115 9.57 0.68 6.23
N LEU A 116 8.85 1.20 5.24
CA LEU A 116 7.39 1.30 5.29
C LEU A 116 6.76 -0.02 4.86
N GLU A 117 5.68 -0.38 5.55
CA GLU A 117 4.80 -1.49 5.19
C GLU A 117 3.41 -0.92 4.89
N ILE A 118 2.67 -1.58 3.99
CA ILE A 118 1.31 -1.18 3.62
C ILE A 118 0.33 -2.05 4.39
N LEU A 119 -0.57 -1.41 5.13
CA LEU A 119 -1.61 -2.06 5.91
C LEU A 119 -2.98 -1.53 5.47
N GLU A 120 -3.95 -2.42 5.38
CA GLU A 120 -5.35 -2.04 5.26
C GLU A 120 -5.87 -1.66 6.65
N THR A 121 -6.29 -0.40 6.80
CA THR A 121 -6.85 0.13 8.04
C THR A 121 -7.84 1.25 7.68
N SER A 122 -8.88 1.41 8.49
CA SER A 122 -9.76 2.57 8.39
C SER A 122 -9.01 3.84 8.78
N GLN A 123 -9.02 4.83 7.88
CA GLN A 123 -8.34 6.12 8.03
C GLN A 123 -9.22 7.22 7.44
N TRP A 124 -8.96 8.46 7.84
CA TRP A 124 -9.66 9.65 7.35
C TRP A 124 -8.88 10.30 6.22
N TYR A 125 -9.59 10.68 5.17
CA TYR A 125 -9.02 11.25 3.96
C TYR A 125 -9.73 12.53 3.56
N VAL A 126 -8.97 13.44 2.94
CA VAL A 126 -9.52 14.56 2.17
C VAL A 126 -9.45 14.18 0.68
N ARG A 127 -10.60 14.29 -0.01
CA ARG A 127 -10.75 14.04 -1.44
C ARG A 127 -10.06 15.12 -2.27
N VAL A 128 -8.74 15.03 -2.37
CA VAL A 128 -7.91 16.01 -3.09
C VAL A 128 -7.80 15.69 -4.57
N LEU A 129 -8.03 14.44 -4.97
CA LEU A 129 -7.96 14.04 -6.38
C LEU A 129 -9.03 14.72 -7.22
N ASP A 130 -10.21 14.95 -6.65
CA ASP A 130 -11.31 15.66 -7.30
C ASP A 130 -11.07 17.18 -7.40
N ALA A 131 -10.13 17.69 -6.61
CA ALA A 131 -9.80 19.12 -6.55
C ALA A 131 -8.57 19.48 -7.42
N LYS A 132 -8.03 18.56 -8.21
CA LYS A 132 -6.80 18.79 -9.00
C LYS A 132 -6.88 20.03 -9.89
N ASP A 133 -7.98 20.21 -10.63
CA ASP A 133 -8.12 21.35 -11.53
C ASP A 133 -8.19 22.68 -10.76
N ALA A 134 -8.91 22.70 -9.63
CA ALA A 134 -8.98 23.85 -8.74
C ALA A 134 -7.61 24.19 -8.14
N LEU A 135 -6.84 23.18 -7.71
CA LEU A 135 -5.47 23.34 -7.21
C LEU A 135 -4.54 23.89 -8.29
N LEU A 136 -4.60 23.37 -9.52
CA LEU A 136 -3.81 23.88 -10.65
C LEU A 136 -4.16 25.34 -10.96
N ALA A 137 -5.45 25.68 -10.99
CA ALA A 137 -5.90 27.05 -11.20
C ALA A 137 -5.40 28.00 -10.10
N ALA A 138 -5.50 27.58 -8.83
CA ALA A 138 -4.95 28.32 -7.71
C ALA A 138 -3.43 28.51 -7.83
N GLY A 139 -2.71 27.45 -8.23
CA GLY A 139 -1.27 27.50 -8.49
C GLY A 139 -0.88 28.52 -9.56
N ARG A 140 -1.68 28.66 -10.63
CA ARG A 140 -1.44 29.64 -11.70
C ARG A 140 -1.72 31.09 -11.28
N ALA A 141 -2.55 31.30 -10.25
CA ALA A 141 -2.84 32.61 -9.70
C ALA A 141 -1.75 33.12 -8.74
N ILE A 142 -0.82 32.27 -8.32
CA ILE A 142 0.29 32.61 -7.41
C ILE A 142 1.45 33.21 -8.20
N THR A 143 2.06 34.28 -7.69
CA THR A 143 3.36 34.77 -8.17
C THR A 143 4.48 34.00 -7.49
N TRP A 144 5.11 33.07 -8.23
CA TRP A 144 6.12 32.17 -7.69
C TRP A 144 7.53 32.78 -7.65
N HIS A 145 8.20 32.66 -6.50
CA HIS A 145 9.60 33.05 -6.34
C HIS A 145 10.41 31.89 -5.73
N PRO A 146 11.31 31.24 -6.49
CA PRO A 146 11.62 31.46 -7.92
C PRO A 146 10.55 30.90 -8.87
N ALA A 147 10.49 31.42 -10.11
CA ALA A 147 9.43 31.13 -11.09
C ALA A 147 9.27 29.63 -11.41
N HIS A 148 10.37 28.86 -11.44
CA HIS A 148 10.32 27.41 -11.73
C HIS A 148 9.58 26.58 -10.67
N MET A 149 9.27 27.15 -9.50
CA MET A 149 8.46 26.46 -8.48
C MET A 149 7.01 26.25 -8.94
N GLN A 150 6.49 27.11 -9.83
CA GLN A 150 5.19 26.89 -10.46
C GLN A 150 5.14 25.53 -11.17
N THR A 151 6.13 25.27 -12.03
CA THR A 151 6.23 24.01 -12.77
C THR A 151 6.31 22.82 -11.82
N ARG A 152 7.08 22.94 -10.73
CA ARG A 152 7.18 21.88 -9.71
C ARG A 152 5.85 21.61 -9.01
N TYR A 153 5.10 22.65 -8.69
CA TYR A 153 3.76 22.55 -8.11
C TYR A 153 2.78 21.89 -9.07
N GLU A 154 2.73 22.35 -10.32
CA GLU A 154 1.84 21.79 -11.33
C GLU A 154 2.12 20.31 -11.59
N HIS A 155 3.40 19.93 -11.69
CA HIS A 155 3.80 18.53 -11.77
C HIS A 155 3.39 17.74 -10.53
N TRP A 156 3.51 18.33 -9.33
CA TRP A 156 3.08 17.64 -8.10
C TRP A 156 1.57 17.39 -8.08
N VAL A 157 0.74 18.40 -8.39
CA VAL A 157 -0.72 18.26 -8.42
C VAL A 157 -1.16 17.27 -9.49
N ALA A 158 -0.60 17.34 -10.69
CA ALA A 158 -0.93 16.43 -11.79
C ALA A 158 -0.67 14.96 -11.41
N ASN A 159 0.42 14.70 -10.68
CA ASN A 159 0.87 13.36 -10.28
C ASN A 159 0.34 12.90 -8.90
N LEU A 160 -0.62 13.60 -8.28
CA LEU A 160 -1.29 13.07 -7.09
C LEU A 160 -2.04 11.77 -7.47
N ASN A 161 -1.68 10.68 -6.80
CA ASN A 161 -2.26 9.35 -7.06
C ASN A 161 -3.17 8.85 -5.93
N TRP A 162 -3.22 9.57 -4.80
CA TRP A 162 -3.93 9.18 -3.60
C TRP A 162 -4.58 10.40 -2.95
N ASP A 163 -5.72 10.18 -2.31
CA ASP A 163 -6.31 11.17 -1.44
C ASP A 163 -5.45 11.41 -0.20
N TRP A 164 -5.57 12.59 0.38
CA TRP A 164 -4.71 12.98 1.49
C TRP A 164 -5.18 12.30 2.77
N CYS A 165 -4.47 11.27 3.20
CA CYS A 165 -4.65 10.67 4.52
C CYS A 165 -4.28 11.68 5.61
N ILE A 166 -5.26 12.12 6.38
CA ILE A 166 -5.09 13.11 7.46
C ILE A 166 -5.01 12.49 8.84
N SER A 167 -5.58 11.30 9.06
CA SER A 167 -5.52 10.64 10.37
C SER A 167 -4.10 10.16 10.71
N ARG A 168 -3.73 10.29 11.98
CA ARG A 168 -2.44 9.83 12.51
C ARG A 168 -2.66 9.12 13.83
N GLN A 169 -2.05 7.95 14.00
CA GLN A 169 -2.06 7.22 15.28
C GLN A 169 -0.90 7.75 16.14
N ARG A 170 -1.11 8.94 16.72
CA ARG A 170 -0.15 9.69 17.55
C ARG A 170 -0.88 10.32 18.73
N PHE A 171 -0.16 10.50 19.84
CA PHE A 171 -0.68 11.18 21.03
C PHE A 171 -0.67 12.71 20.91
N TYR A 172 0.17 13.25 20.02
CA TYR A 172 0.32 14.69 19.82
C TYR A 172 -0.28 15.09 18.48
N GLY A 173 -1.30 15.95 18.53
CA GLY A 173 -2.03 16.47 17.37
C GLY A 173 -3.38 17.06 17.79
N VAL A 174 -4.08 17.65 16.83
CA VAL A 174 -5.47 18.08 17.03
C VAL A 174 -6.39 16.86 16.87
N PRO A 175 -7.16 16.46 17.89
CA PRO A 175 -8.11 15.35 17.76
C PRO A 175 -9.17 15.66 16.72
N PHE A 176 -9.64 14.62 16.03
CA PHE A 176 -10.76 14.80 15.12
C PHE A 176 -12.05 14.90 15.91
N PRO A 177 -12.91 15.90 15.62
CA PRO A 177 -14.22 16.03 16.25
C PRO A 177 -15.21 15.01 15.66
N ALA A 178 -14.89 13.74 15.84
CA ALA A 178 -15.60 12.60 15.30
C ALA A 178 -15.73 11.51 16.38
N TRP A 179 -16.94 11.01 16.57
CA TRP A 179 -17.27 9.93 17.49
C TRP A 179 -17.85 8.76 16.73
N HIS A 180 -17.80 7.58 17.35
CA HIS A 180 -18.41 6.38 16.82
C HIS A 180 -19.49 5.92 17.79
N CYS A 181 -20.69 5.65 17.27
CA CYS A 181 -21.75 5.06 18.08
C CYS A 181 -21.38 3.62 18.47
N ASP A 182 -21.33 3.31 19.77
CA ASP A 182 -20.97 1.97 20.25
C ASP A 182 -21.96 0.88 19.80
N ALA A 183 -23.23 1.23 19.57
CA ALA A 183 -24.27 0.27 19.21
C ALA A 183 -24.26 -0.09 17.71
N CYS A 184 -24.01 0.87 16.83
CA CYS A 184 -24.15 0.67 15.37
C CYS A 184 -22.90 1.01 14.55
N GLY A 185 -21.84 1.55 15.18
CA GLY A 185 -20.59 1.94 14.53
C GLY A 185 -20.70 3.20 13.65
N ALA A 186 -21.87 3.84 13.59
CA ALA A 186 -22.06 5.05 12.80
C ALA A 186 -21.13 6.17 13.27
N VAL A 187 -20.58 6.90 12.30
CA VAL A 187 -19.74 8.07 12.58
C VAL A 187 -20.62 9.28 12.86
N ILE A 188 -20.37 9.95 13.97
CA ILE A 188 -21.01 11.18 14.40
C ILE A 188 -19.96 12.28 14.28
N LEU A 189 -20.26 13.33 13.53
CA LEU A 189 -19.37 14.47 13.34
C LEU A 189 -19.91 15.67 14.09
N ALA A 190 -19.02 16.54 14.52
CA ALA A 190 -19.42 17.85 15.04
C ALA A 190 -19.87 18.77 13.91
N ASP A 191 -20.91 19.56 14.19
CA ASP A 191 -21.31 20.67 13.36
C ASP A 191 -20.35 21.84 13.51
N GLU A 192 -20.27 22.71 12.50
CA GLU A 192 -19.38 23.88 12.50
C GLU A 192 -19.61 24.82 13.70
N ALA A 193 -20.87 24.93 14.15
CA ALA A 193 -21.24 25.72 15.32
C ALA A 193 -20.72 25.16 16.66
N GLN A 194 -20.29 23.90 16.68
CA GLN A 194 -19.74 23.24 17.86
C GLN A 194 -18.21 23.38 17.95
N LEU A 195 -17.57 23.97 16.93
CA LEU A 195 -16.13 24.12 16.87
C LEU A 195 -15.65 25.45 17.51
N PRO A 196 -14.46 25.47 18.14
CA PRO A 196 -13.57 24.33 18.37
C PRO A 196 -14.09 23.44 19.51
N ILE A 197 -13.94 22.13 19.34
CA ILE A 197 -14.20 21.17 20.42
C ILE A 197 -12.94 21.07 21.25
N ASP A 198 -13.09 21.30 22.55
CA ASP A 198 -12.06 20.95 23.53
C ASP A 198 -12.12 19.42 23.74
N PRO A 199 -11.08 18.68 23.33
CA PRO A 199 -11.11 17.22 23.28
C PRO A 199 -11.14 16.52 24.64
#